data_AF-A0A2D7MIX7-F1
#
_entry.id   AF-A0A2D7MIX7-F1
#
_cell.length_a   1.000
_cell.length_b   1.000
_cell.length_c   1.000
_cell.angle_alpha   90.00
_cell.angle_beta   90.00
_cell.angle_gamma   90.00
#
_symmetry.space_group_name_H-M   'P 1'
#
loop_
_entity.id
_entity.type
_entity.pdbx_description
1 polymer ?
#
loop_
_entity_poly.entity_id
_entity_poly.type
_entity_poly.pdbx_seq_one_letter_code
_entity_poly.pdbx_strand_id
1 'polypeptide(L)'
;AANNPAIITADFQSHRMAMQHLDQNTDRLELELFWPQSSSERKNIAQILRQCFGMTAAYLTSDQTLYHIRNQDIERANRNLYSPYSRLSQTPADTAEADAIGTLSARLGQGTPLRLFTKIGDSYIIGGIMSAAGTPKLDGRINATYSINQGKLFLSQIHINGRLISGKVMLSDQSTGRCM
;
A
#
# COMPACT_ATOMS: atom_id res chain seq x y z
N ALA A 1 -3.17 23.43 -23.96
CA ALA A 1 -3.16 21.94 -23.91
C ALA A 1 -3.01 21.54 -22.46
N ALA A 2 -3.91 20.72 -21.91
CA ALA A 2 -3.71 20.16 -20.58
C ALA A 2 -2.52 19.20 -20.67
N ASN A 3 -1.41 19.53 -20.02
CA ASN A 3 -0.28 18.61 -19.87
C ASN A 3 -0.77 17.39 -19.10
N ASN A 4 -1.02 16.28 -19.80
CA ASN A 4 -1.33 15.02 -19.13
C ASN A 4 -0.12 14.62 -18.29
N PRO A 5 -0.31 14.34 -16.99
CA PRO A 5 0.80 13.94 -16.13
C PRO A 5 1.43 12.64 -16.67
N ALA A 6 2.76 12.57 -16.66
CA ALA A 6 3.49 11.39 -17.10
C ALA A 6 3.02 10.16 -16.31
N ILE A 7 2.77 9.05 -17.01
CA ILE A 7 2.44 7.76 -16.40
C ILE A 7 3.75 7.01 -16.19
N ILE A 8 3.99 6.59 -14.96
CA ILE A 8 5.23 5.98 -14.50
C ILE A 8 4.90 4.59 -13.97
N THR A 9 5.66 3.59 -14.38
CA THR A 9 5.60 2.24 -13.83
C THR A 9 6.87 1.97 -13.07
N ALA A 10 6.80 1.20 -11.98
CA ALA A 10 8.01 0.67 -11.36
C ALA A 10 8.76 -0.17 -12.39
N ASP A 11 10.05 0.08 -12.53
CA ASP A 11 10.95 -0.75 -13.32
C ASP A 11 11.73 -1.70 -12.39
N PHE A 12 12.51 -2.59 -12.98
CA PHE A 12 13.28 -3.57 -12.21
C PHE A 12 14.30 -2.91 -11.26
N GLN A 13 14.88 -1.77 -11.65
CA GLN A 13 15.88 -1.09 -10.84
C GLN A 13 15.23 -0.42 -9.62
N SER A 14 14.15 0.31 -9.81
CA SER A 14 13.39 0.95 -8.74
C SER A 14 12.77 -0.06 -7.78
N HIS A 15 12.26 -1.19 -8.28
CA HIS A 15 11.81 -2.30 -7.44
C HIS A 15 12.95 -2.83 -6.54
N ARG A 16 14.14 -3.06 -7.10
CA ARG A 16 15.31 -3.53 -6.33
C ARG A 16 15.71 -2.52 -5.26
N MET A 17 15.77 -1.23 -5.60
CA MET A 17 16.10 -0.17 -4.63
C MET A 17 15.06 -0.08 -3.52
N ALA A 18 13.78 -0.22 -3.86
CA ALA A 18 12.70 -0.26 -2.89
C ALA A 18 12.77 -1.48 -1.95
N MET A 19 13.13 -2.67 -2.47
CA MET A 19 13.40 -3.84 -1.62
C MET A 19 14.55 -3.59 -0.65
N GLN A 20 15.66 -3.02 -1.12
CA GLN A 20 16.78 -2.65 -0.24
C GLN A 20 16.37 -1.64 0.83
N HIS A 21 15.56 -0.65 0.46
CA HIS A 21 15.02 0.35 1.38
C HIS A 21 14.14 -0.30 2.46
N LEU A 22 13.25 -1.21 2.08
CA LEU A 22 12.39 -1.98 3.00
C LEU A 22 13.19 -2.87 3.96
N ASP A 23 14.29 -3.45 3.49
CA ASP A 23 15.16 -4.31 4.31
C ASP A 23 16.02 -3.52 5.29
N GLN A 24 16.45 -2.31 4.92
CA GLN A 24 17.22 -1.44 5.81
C GLN A 24 16.37 -0.85 6.94
N ASN A 25 15.04 -0.79 6.75
CA ASN A 25 14.06 -0.25 7.71
C ASN A 25 14.57 0.98 8.47
N THR A 26 14.93 2.04 7.75
CA THR A 26 15.25 3.31 8.40
C THR A 26 13.92 3.98 8.75
N ASP A 27 13.58 4.08 10.04
CA ASP A 27 12.29 4.55 10.61
C ASP A 27 11.91 6.02 10.28
N ARG A 28 12.37 6.54 9.14
CA ARG A 28 12.23 7.95 8.74
C ARG A 28 11.18 8.17 7.64
N LEU A 29 10.58 7.11 7.12
CA LEU A 29 9.52 7.21 6.10
C LEU A 29 8.14 7.12 6.75
N GLU A 30 7.38 8.21 6.65
CA GLU A 30 5.95 8.24 6.91
C GLU A 30 5.21 8.13 5.58
N LEU A 31 4.44 7.07 5.36
CA LEU A 31 3.70 6.83 4.11
C LEU A 31 2.20 6.84 4.35
N GLU A 32 1.50 7.81 3.78
CA GLU A 32 0.05 7.94 3.84
C GLU A 32 -0.57 7.87 2.44
N LEU A 33 -1.42 6.86 2.21
CA LEU A 33 -2.08 6.64 0.92
C LEU A 33 -3.59 6.79 1.08
N PHE A 34 -4.14 7.83 0.49
CA PHE A 34 -5.54 8.19 0.58
C PHE A 34 -6.39 7.35 -0.36
N TRP A 35 -7.53 6.91 0.16
CA TRP A 35 -8.53 6.15 -0.56
C TRP A 35 -9.60 7.07 -1.15
N PRO A 36 -10.25 6.68 -2.26
CA PRO A 36 -11.37 7.44 -2.80
C PRO A 36 -12.58 7.39 -1.85
N GLN A 37 -13.49 8.36 -2.02
CA GLN A 37 -14.73 8.44 -1.23
C GLN A 37 -15.74 7.35 -1.65
N SER A 38 -15.74 6.97 -2.93
CA SER A 38 -16.65 5.96 -3.49
C SER A 38 -16.38 4.58 -2.90
N SER A 39 -17.39 3.97 -2.27
CA SER A 39 -17.29 2.62 -1.70
C SER A 39 -17.00 1.55 -2.77
N SER A 40 -17.59 1.69 -3.96
CA SER A 40 -17.35 0.80 -5.09
C SER A 40 -15.90 0.86 -5.55
N GLU A 41 -15.33 2.07 -5.65
CA GLU A 41 -13.92 2.23 -6.01
C GLU A 41 -12.99 1.70 -4.93
N ARG A 42 -13.27 1.96 -3.64
CA ARG A 42 -12.49 1.39 -2.53
C ARG A 42 -12.46 -0.13 -2.59
N LYS A 43 -13.61 -0.77 -2.82
CA LYS A 43 -13.69 -2.22 -2.98
C LYS A 43 -12.83 -2.71 -4.14
N ASN A 44 -12.91 -2.08 -5.31
CA ASN A 44 -12.12 -2.48 -6.47
C ASN A 44 -10.60 -2.30 -6.22
N ILE A 45 -10.20 -1.17 -5.65
CA ILE A 45 -8.81 -0.92 -5.25
C ILE A 45 -8.34 -2.00 -4.27
N ALA A 46 -9.14 -2.31 -3.24
CA ALA A 46 -8.76 -3.33 -2.26
C ALA A 46 -8.59 -4.72 -2.88
N GLN A 47 -9.44 -5.08 -3.85
CA GLN A 47 -9.29 -6.34 -4.59
C GLN A 47 -7.96 -6.38 -5.35
N ILE A 48 -7.63 -5.32 -6.10
CA ILE A 48 -6.34 -5.21 -6.80
C ILE A 48 -5.19 -5.27 -5.80
N LEU A 49 -5.28 -4.55 -4.69
CA LEU A 49 -4.19 -4.50 -3.71
C LEU A 49 -3.94 -5.86 -3.04
N ARG A 50 -4.98 -6.63 -2.75
CA ARG A 50 -4.84 -8.00 -2.24
C ARG A 50 -4.21 -8.93 -3.28
N GLN A 51 -4.67 -8.86 -4.54
CA GLN A 51 -4.22 -9.75 -5.61
C GLN A 51 -2.78 -9.44 -6.07
N CYS A 52 -2.46 -8.17 -6.26
CA CYS A 52 -1.18 -7.73 -6.83
C CYS A 52 -0.09 -7.51 -5.78
N PHE A 53 -0.45 -6.99 -4.61
CA PHE A 53 0.54 -6.51 -3.64
C PHE A 53 0.48 -7.25 -2.30
N GLY A 54 -0.29 -8.34 -2.25
CA GLY A 54 -0.45 -9.16 -1.05
C GLY A 54 -0.97 -8.34 0.14
N MET A 55 -1.82 -7.34 -0.13
CA MET A 55 -2.45 -6.58 0.94
C MET A 55 -3.24 -7.54 1.84
N THR A 56 -3.14 -7.38 3.16
CA THR A 56 -3.98 -8.12 4.10
C THR A 56 -4.41 -7.22 5.26
N ALA A 57 -5.59 -7.49 5.81
CA ALA A 57 -6.05 -6.85 7.02
C ALA A 57 -5.26 -7.37 8.21
N ALA A 58 -4.90 -6.47 9.12
CA ALA A 58 -4.14 -6.76 10.31
C ALA A 58 -4.62 -5.96 11.50
N TYR A 59 -4.12 -6.33 12.67
CA TYR A 59 -4.49 -5.73 13.94
C TYR A 59 -3.25 -5.56 14.81
N LEU A 60 -2.96 -4.32 15.19
CA LEU A 60 -1.88 -3.98 16.11
C LEU A 60 -2.44 -3.92 17.53
N THR A 61 -2.07 -4.90 18.35
CA THR A 61 -2.48 -4.98 19.75
C THR A 61 -1.67 -4.03 20.63
N SER A 62 -2.12 -3.79 21.86
CA SER A 62 -1.48 -2.86 22.80
C SER A 62 -0.05 -3.25 23.21
N ASP A 63 0.30 -4.52 23.08
CA ASP A 63 1.66 -5.06 23.28
C ASP A 63 2.59 -4.82 22.08
N GLN A 64 2.15 -4.04 21.08
CA GLN A 64 2.85 -3.76 19.83
C GLN A 64 3.08 -5.00 18.95
N THR A 65 2.28 -6.05 19.15
CA THR A 65 2.28 -7.21 18.26
C THR A 65 1.28 -7.02 17.13
N LEU A 66 1.73 -7.34 15.92
CA LEU A 66 0.93 -7.23 14.72
C LEU A 66 0.43 -8.62 14.32
N TYR A 67 -0.88 -8.78 14.24
CA TYR A 67 -1.54 -10.02 13.87
C TYR A 67 -2.32 -9.89 12.57
N HIS A 68 -2.44 -10.98 11.82
CA HIS A 68 -3.32 -11.08 10.66
C HIS A 68 -3.93 -12.48 10.58
N ILE A 69 -4.93 -12.65 9.71
CA ILE A 69 -5.51 -13.96 9.42
C ILE A 69 -4.78 -14.58 8.23
N ARG A 70 -4.41 -15.85 8.35
CA ARG A 70 -3.91 -16.68 7.24
C ARG A 70 -4.48 -18.09 7.41
N ASN A 71 -5.08 -18.63 6.35
CA ASN A 71 -5.69 -19.96 6.37
C ASN A 71 -6.65 -20.19 7.55
N GLN A 72 -7.43 -19.16 7.92
CA GLN A 72 -8.36 -19.12 9.06
C GLN A 72 -7.71 -19.05 10.46
N ASP A 73 -6.39 -19.09 10.55
CA ASP A 73 -5.66 -18.93 11.81
C ASP A 73 -5.20 -17.49 12.01
N ILE A 74 -5.10 -17.08 13.28
CA ILE A 74 -4.51 -15.81 13.66
C ILE A 74 -3.01 -16.02 13.85
N GLU A 75 -2.23 -15.31 13.07
CA GLU A 75 -0.78 -15.41 13.07
C GLU A 75 -0.12 -14.07 13.34
N ARG A 76 1.06 -14.09 13.98
CA ARG A 76 1.91 -12.92 14.11
C ARG A 76 2.55 -12.60 12.76
N ALA A 77 2.49 -11.34 12.34
CA ALA A 77 3.11 -10.88 11.11
C ALA A 77 4.63 -11.08 11.16
N ASN A 78 5.15 -11.79 10.16
CA ASN A 78 6.59 -12.02 10.00
C ASN A 78 7.24 -10.82 9.30
N ARG A 79 8.17 -10.14 10.00
CA ARG A 79 8.93 -8.99 9.48
C ARG A 79 9.81 -9.30 8.25
N ASN A 80 10.09 -10.57 7.98
CA ASN A 80 10.80 -10.98 6.77
C ASN A 80 9.90 -11.03 5.53
N LEU A 81 8.58 -11.20 5.72
CA LEU A 81 7.61 -11.31 4.64
C LEU A 81 6.86 -10.00 4.39
N TYR A 82 6.52 -9.28 5.45
CA TYR A 82 5.74 -8.05 5.37
C TYR A 82 6.62 -6.81 5.40
N SER A 83 6.17 -5.79 4.68
CA SER A 83 6.74 -4.45 4.71
C SER A 83 6.65 -3.85 6.12
N PRO A 84 7.66 -3.08 6.57
CA PRO A 84 7.57 -2.31 7.80
C PRO A 84 6.53 -1.17 7.72
N TYR A 85 6.08 -0.79 6.52
CA TYR A 85 5.14 0.31 6.32
C TYR A 85 3.69 -0.17 6.28
N SER A 86 3.14 -0.45 7.47
CA SER A 86 1.70 -0.68 7.62
C SER A 86 0.90 0.61 7.38
N ARG A 87 -0.30 0.50 6.80
CA ARG A 87 -1.22 1.65 6.65
C ARG A 87 -2.42 1.51 7.58
N LEU A 88 -2.90 2.64 8.11
CA LEU A 88 -4.11 2.65 8.92
C LEU A 88 -5.33 2.15 8.13
N SER A 89 -6.16 1.32 8.77
CA SER A 89 -7.45 0.87 8.24
C SER A 89 -8.60 1.45 9.08
N GLN A 90 -8.71 2.78 9.09
CA GLN A 90 -9.78 3.48 9.83
C GLN A 90 -11.18 3.13 9.29
N THR A 91 -11.30 2.94 7.98
CA THR A 91 -12.52 2.49 7.33
C THR A 91 -12.17 1.29 6.45
N PRO A 92 -12.77 0.12 6.70
CA PRO A 92 -12.63 -1.03 5.82
C PRO A 92 -13.05 -0.68 4.39
N ALA A 93 -12.27 -1.14 3.42
CA ALA A 93 -12.51 -0.88 2.00
C ALA A 93 -13.65 -1.74 1.45
N ASP A 94 -13.88 -2.91 2.05
CA ASP A 94 -14.97 -3.83 1.73
C ASP A 94 -15.33 -4.78 2.89
N THR A 95 -16.30 -5.66 2.66
CA THR A 95 -16.78 -6.64 3.66
C THR A 95 -15.70 -7.63 4.06
N ALA A 96 -14.85 -8.09 3.13
CA ALA A 96 -13.79 -9.04 3.44
C ALA A 96 -12.76 -8.43 4.42
N GLU A 97 -12.39 -7.15 4.24
CA GLU A 97 -11.56 -6.45 5.21
C GLU A 97 -12.29 -6.24 6.54
N ALA A 98 -13.57 -5.86 6.51
CA ALA A 98 -14.36 -5.66 7.72
C ALA A 98 -14.50 -6.95 8.56
N ASP A 99 -14.77 -8.09 7.91
CA ASP A 99 -14.94 -9.39 8.57
C ASP A 99 -13.62 -9.86 9.19
N ALA A 100 -12.49 -9.65 8.50
CA ALA A 100 -11.18 -9.97 9.03
C ALA A 100 -10.84 -9.11 10.25
N ILE A 101 -11.07 -7.81 10.20
CA ILE A 101 -10.89 -6.90 11.34
C ILE A 101 -11.81 -7.29 12.50
N GLY A 102 -13.08 -7.60 12.22
CA GLY A 102 -14.04 -8.04 13.23
C GLY A 102 -13.60 -9.33 13.93
N THR A 103 -13.11 -10.30 13.16
CA THR A 103 -12.57 -11.56 13.70
C THR A 103 -11.34 -11.31 14.58
N LEU A 104 -10.41 -10.48 14.12
CA LEU A 104 -9.21 -10.13 14.88
C LEU A 104 -9.57 -9.40 16.17
N SER A 105 -10.45 -8.40 16.12
CA SER A 105 -10.89 -7.65 17.30
C SER A 105 -11.62 -8.55 18.31
N ALA A 106 -12.49 -9.45 17.85
CA ALA A 106 -13.21 -10.38 18.73
C ALA A 106 -12.27 -11.36 19.45
N ARG A 107 -11.13 -11.73 18.85
CA ARG A 107 -10.18 -12.70 19.40
C ARG A 107 -9.04 -12.06 20.20
N LEU A 108 -8.62 -10.85 19.83
CA LEU A 108 -7.45 -10.17 20.37
C LEU A 108 -7.81 -8.98 21.28
N GLY A 109 -9.09 -8.58 21.33
CA GLY A 109 -9.55 -7.45 22.13
C GLY A 109 -9.27 -6.10 21.45
N GLN A 110 -8.78 -5.13 22.24
CA GLN A 110 -8.49 -3.79 21.75
C GLN A 110 -7.22 -3.74 20.90
N GLY A 111 -7.26 -2.99 19.81
CA GLY A 111 -6.11 -2.75 18.95
C GLY A 111 -6.44 -1.81 17.79
N THR A 112 -5.43 -1.54 16.98
CA THR A 112 -5.53 -0.64 15.82
C THR A 112 -5.62 -1.47 14.54
N PRO A 113 -6.69 -1.34 13.74
CA PRO A 113 -6.80 -2.00 12.46
C PRO A 113 -5.84 -1.39 11.44
N LEU A 114 -5.08 -2.24 10.77
CA LEU A 114 -4.04 -1.89 9.81
C LEU A 114 -4.20 -2.69 8.51
N ARG A 115 -3.53 -2.22 7.46
CA ARG A 115 -3.28 -2.95 6.21
C ARG A 115 -1.79 -3.23 6.10
N LEU A 116 -1.45 -4.50 5.91
CA LEU A 116 -0.09 -4.94 5.63
C LEU A 116 0.06 -5.26 4.16
N PHE A 117 1.28 -5.13 3.67
CA PHE A 117 1.67 -5.47 2.32
C PHE A 117 2.88 -6.39 2.40
N THR A 118 2.98 -7.36 1.50
CA THR A 118 4.22 -8.14 1.40
C THR A 118 5.35 -7.21 1.00
N LYS A 119 6.61 -7.50 1.38
CA LYS A 119 7.76 -6.68 0.95
C LYS A 119 7.82 -6.54 -0.57
N ILE A 120 7.59 -7.64 -1.28
CA ILE A 120 7.57 -7.67 -2.75
C ILE A 120 6.44 -6.79 -3.29
N GLY A 121 5.24 -6.87 -2.72
CA GLY A 121 4.13 -6.02 -3.15
C GLY A 121 4.39 -4.55 -2.88
N ASP A 122 4.90 -4.23 -1.70
CA ASP A 122 5.12 -2.85 -1.31
C ASP A 122 6.30 -2.18 -2.04
N SER A 123 7.30 -2.97 -2.46
CA SER A 123 8.43 -2.45 -3.23
C SER A 123 8.02 -1.99 -4.63
N TYR A 124 6.93 -2.50 -5.21
CA TYR A 124 6.36 -1.93 -6.44
C TYR A 124 5.75 -0.54 -6.20
N ILE A 125 5.05 -0.37 -5.07
CA ILE A 125 4.47 0.92 -4.68
C ILE A 125 5.58 1.94 -4.41
N ILE A 126 6.53 1.58 -3.55
CA ILE A 126 7.66 2.45 -3.17
C ILE A 126 8.58 2.70 -4.36
N GLY A 127 8.88 1.69 -5.16
CA GLY A 127 9.70 1.80 -6.36
C GLY A 127 9.05 2.72 -7.39
N GLY A 128 7.73 2.62 -7.59
CA GLY A 128 6.99 3.54 -8.44
C GLY A 128 7.08 4.99 -7.96
N ILE A 129 6.96 5.24 -6.65
CA ILE A 129 7.14 6.59 -6.07
C ILE A 129 8.58 7.08 -6.23
N MET A 130 9.59 6.24 -6.00
CA MET A 130 11.01 6.54 -6.23
C MET A 130 11.27 6.97 -7.67
N SER A 131 10.74 6.20 -8.64
CA SER A 131 10.83 6.51 -10.07
C SER A 131 10.14 7.83 -10.41
N ALA A 132 8.95 8.07 -9.86
CA ALA A 132 8.23 9.33 -10.07
C ALA A 132 8.96 10.55 -9.51
N ALA A 133 9.64 10.37 -8.39
CA ALA A 133 10.42 11.42 -7.74
C ALA A 133 11.83 11.57 -8.32
N GLY A 134 12.28 10.64 -9.17
CA GLY A 134 13.64 10.63 -9.72
C GLY A 134 14.71 10.46 -8.64
N THR A 135 14.41 9.72 -7.56
CA THR A 135 15.32 9.52 -6.42
C THR A 135 15.48 8.03 -6.08
N PRO A 136 16.69 7.58 -5.73
CA PRO A 136 16.92 6.19 -5.30
C PRO A 136 16.48 5.93 -3.86
N LYS A 137 16.09 6.97 -3.10
CA LYS A 137 15.70 6.84 -1.69
C LYS A 137 14.55 7.79 -1.36
N LEU A 138 13.60 7.28 -0.58
CA LEU A 138 12.54 8.06 0.04
C LEU A 138 12.88 8.33 1.50
N ASP A 139 12.55 9.53 1.97
CA ASP A 139 12.75 9.98 3.35
C ASP A 139 11.72 11.06 3.71
N GLY A 140 11.31 11.08 4.97
CA GLY A 140 10.30 12.00 5.50
C GLY A 140 8.87 11.56 5.17
N ARG A 141 8.00 12.54 4.92
CA ARG A 141 6.57 12.32 4.76
C ARG A 141 6.17 12.21 3.29
N ILE A 142 5.46 11.15 2.95
CA ILE A 142 4.91 10.91 1.62
C ILE A 142 3.42 10.71 1.68
N ASN A 143 2.71 11.50 0.87
CA ASN A 143 1.26 11.45 0.76
C ASN A 143 0.89 11.23 -0.71
N ALA A 144 -0.01 10.30 -0.99
CA ALA A 144 -0.54 10.12 -2.35
C ALA A 144 -1.98 9.60 -2.30
N THR A 145 -2.67 9.63 -3.44
CA THR A 145 -4.08 9.23 -3.54
C THR A 145 -4.23 8.11 -4.55
N TYR A 146 -4.87 7.01 -4.13
CA TYR A 146 -5.30 5.96 -5.04
C TYR A 146 -6.42 6.46 -5.95
N SER A 147 -6.36 6.09 -7.21
CA SER A 147 -7.45 6.32 -8.16
C SER A 147 -7.53 5.17 -9.15
N ILE A 148 -8.74 4.87 -9.62
CA ILE A 148 -8.94 3.95 -10.74
C ILE A 148 -9.46 4.76 -11.92
N ASN A 149 -8.89 4.53 -13.10
CA ASN A 149 -9.41 5.05 -14.35
C ASN A 149 -9.28 4.00 -15.44
N GLN A 150 -10.38 3.69 -16.13
CA GLN A 150 -10.41 2.70 -17.22
C GLN A 150 -9.75 1.35 -16.85
N GLY A 151 -10.03 0.84 -15.63
CA GLY A 151 -9.48 -0.43 -15.15
C GLY A 151 -7.99 -0.39 -14.75
N LYS A 152 -7.37 0.79 -14.73
CA LYS A 152 -5.99 0.98 -14.30
C LYS A 152 -5.96 1.62 -12.93
N LEU A 153 -5.18 1.02 -12.02
CA LEU A 153 -4.94 1.56 -10.68
C LEU A 153 -3.74 2.50 -10.72
N PHE A 154 -3.90 3.69 -10.17
CA PHE A 154 -2.83 4.68 -10.05
C PHE A 154 -2.66 5.18 -8.62
N LEU A 155 -1.44 5.59 -8.30
CA LEU A 155 -1.16 6.62 -7.31
C LEU A 155 -0.98 7.96 -8.01
N SER A 156 -1.64 8.98 -7.49
CA SER A 156 -1.61 10.35 -8.01
C SER A 156 -1.52 11.34 -6.85
N GLN A 157 -1.39 12.64 -7.15
CA GLN A 157 -1.27 13.69 -6.13
C GLN A 157 -0.15 13.38 -5.13
N ILE A 158 0.98 12.89 -5.66
CA ILE A 158 2.11 12.42 -4.84
C ILE A 158 2.84 13.63 -4.30
N HIS A 159 2.84 13.80 -2.99
CA HIS A 159 3.59 14.82 -2.26
C HIS A 159 4.72 14.16 -1.50
N ILE A 160 5.93 14.69 -1.63
CA ILE A 160 7.09 14.28 -0.85
C ILE A 160 7.55 15.50 -0.06
N ASN A 161 7.49 15.41 1.27
CA ASN A 161 7.78 16.51 2.19
C ASN A 161 7.01 17.80 1.83
N GLY A 162 5.73 17.64 1.49
CA GLY A 162 4.83 18.73 1.09
C GLY A 162 4.99 19.21 -0.36
N ARG A 163 6.00 18.74 -1.10
CA ARG A 163 6.19 19.10 -2.51
C ARG A 163 5.46 18.12 -3.42
N LEU A 164 4.50 18.62 -4.19
CA LEU A 164 3.86 17.86 -5.27
C LEU A 164 4.89 17.51 -6.34
N ILE A 165 5.00 16.23 -6.68
CA ILE A 165 5.77 15.77 -7.83
C ILE A 165 4.83 15.60 -9.03
N SER A 166 5.35 15.87 -10.23
CA SER A 166 4.59 15.66 -11.46
C SER A 166 4.56 14.18 -11.81
N GLY A 167 3.39 13.69 -12.21
CA GLY A 167 3.20 12.32 -12.69
C GLY A 167 2.17 11.52 -11.90
N LYS A 168 1.88 10.33 -12.41
CA LYS A 168 1.07 9.30 -11.74
C LYS A 168 1.81 7.98 -11.85
N VAL A 169 1.82 7.21 -10.77
CA VAL A 169 2.37 5.86 -10.76
C VAL A 169 1.26 4.89 -11.09
N MET A 170 1.38 4.13 -12.18
CA MET A 170 0.48 3.03 -12.49
C MET A 170 0.91 1.79 -11.71
N LEU A 171 0.00 1.25 -10.91
CA LEU A 171 0.22 0.06 -10.08
C LEU A 171 -0.34 -1.20 -10.74
N SER A 172 -1.43 -1.09 -11.49
CA SER A 172 -2.02 -2.25 -12.15
C SER A 172 -2.81 -1.84 -13.38
N ASP A 173 -2.88 -2.75 -14.34
CA ASP A 173 -3.74 -2.65 -15.51
C ASP A 173 -4.59 -3.92 -15.63
N GLN A 174 -5.86 -3.84 -15.21
CA GLN A 174 -6.77 -4.98 -15.23
C GLN A 174 -7.10 -5.46 -16.65
N SER A 175 -6.96 -4.61 -17.67
CA SER A 175 -7.20 -5.02 -19.06
C SER A 175 -6.17 -6.05 -19.55
N THR A 176 -4.99 -6.06 -18.93
CA THR A 176 -3.89 -6.99 -19.24
C THR A 176 -3.65 -8.00 -18.11
N GLY A 177 -4.38 -7.89 -17.00
CA GLY A 177 -4.15 -8.69 -15.79
C GLY A 177 -2.79 -8.42 -15.12
N ARG A 178 -2.11 -7.32 -15.47
CA ARG A 178 -0.75 -7.04 -14.99
C ARG A 178 -0.76 -6.25 -13.70
N CYS A 179 0.04 -6.73 -12.75
CA CYS A 179 0.54 -5.97 -11.62
C CYS A 179 1.88 -5.36 -12.06
N MET A 180 2.06 -4.07 -11.81
CA MET A 180 3.24 -3.29 -12.22
C MET A 180 4.23 -3.15 -11.09
#